data_AF-A0A949PRI5-F1
#
_entry.id   AF-A0A949PRI5-F1
#
_cell.length_a   1.000
_cell.length_b   1.000
_cell.length_c   1.000
_cell.angle_alpha   90.00
_cell.angle_beta   90.00
_cell.angle_gamma   90.00
#
_symmetry.space_group_name_H-M   'P 1'
#
loop_
_entity.id
_entity.type
_entity.pdbx_description
1 polymer ?
#
loop_
_entity_poly.entity_id
_entity_poly.type
_entity_poly.pdbx_seq_one_letter_code
_entity_poly.pdbx_strand_id
1 'polypeptide(L)'
;REKQAEVIADAAQYIESHFAFEESLLEQVGYSFAGPHKKIHDLFMRRITAIQERFSAGEDVVGELHKVLSRWLLGHIRTEDHAYAETVKKYLRRTHAQQSNTPRAEDEGPLSAPEQVGQRRGWLARLLAR
;
A
#
# COMPACT_ATOMS: atom_id res chain seq x y z
N ARG A 1 -11.77 -19.97 18.42
CA ARG A 1 -10.31 -19.78 18.48
C ARG A 1 -9.63 -20.01 17.14
N GLU A 2 -9.82 -21.14 16.46
CA GLU A 2 -9.23 -21.35 15.12
C GLU A 2 -9.62 -20.26 14.10
N LYS A 3 -10.92 -19.98 13.93
CA LYS A 3 -11.40 -18.85 13.12
C LYS A 3 -10.87 -17.48 13.56
N GLN A 4 -10.61 -17.30 14.86
CA GLN A 4 -10.06 -16.05 15.36
C GLN A 4 -8.57 -15.95 15.00
N ALA A 5 -7.83 -17.06 15.10
CA ALA A 5 -6.43 -17.15 14.66
C ALA A 5 -6.29 -16.79 13.19
N GLU A 6 -7.14 -17.37 12.34
CA GLU A 6 -7.19 -17.12 10.90
C GLU A 6 -7.43 -15.63 10.61
N VAL A 7 -8.48 -15.03 11.20
CA VAL A 7 -8.78 -13.60 11.00
C VAL A 7 -7.64 -12.70 11.48
N ILE A 8 -6.98 -13.04 12.59
CA ILE A 8 -5.85 -12.26 13.10
C ILE A 8 -4.65 -12.36 12.15
N ALA A 9 -4.37 -13.55 11.61
CA ALA A 9 -3.31 -13.78 10.65
C ALA A 9 -3.58 -13.02 9.34
N ASP A 10 -4.80 -13.14 8.80
CA ASP A 10 -5.22 -12.44 7.59
C ASP A 10 -5.14 -10.92 7.74
N ALA A 11 -5.55 -10.38 8.90
CA ALA A 11 -5.45 -8.96 9.18
C ALA A 11 -3.98 -8.49 9.17
N ALA A 12 -3.08 -9.23 9.83
CA ALA A 12 -1.66 -8.90 9.84
C ALA A 12 -1.04 -8.96 8.44
N GLN A 13 -1.35 -10.01 7.68
CA GLN A 13 -0.88 -10.20 6.31
C GLN A 13 -1.35 -9.06 5.40
N TYR A 14 -2.61 -8.64 5.54
CA TYR A 14 -3.17 -7.54 4.78
C TYR A 14 -2.46 -6.22 5.11
N ILE A 15 -2.29 -5.91 6.39
CA ILE A 15 -1.62 -4.69 6.86
C ILE A 15 -0.17 -4.64 6.36
N GLU A 16 0.56 -5.74 6.46
CA GLU A 16 1.94 -5.83 5.95
C GLU A 16 2.00 -5.57 4.44
N SER A 17 1.12 -6.22 3.67
CA SER A 17 1.07 -6.03 2.21
C SER A 17 0.72 -4.58 1.81
N HIS A 18 -0.15 -3.94 2.59
CA HIS A 18 -0.52 -2.54 2.40
C HIS A 18 0.66 -1.61 2.69
N PHE A 19 1.37 -1.80 3.80
CA PHE A 19 2.56 -1.01 4.14
C PHE A 19 3.69 -1.16 3.13
N ALA A 20 3.99 -2.40 2.71
CA ALA A 20 5.00 -2.66 1.69
C ALA A 20 4.64 -1.95 0.37
N PHE A 21 3.36 -1.98 0.02
CA PHE A 21 2.85 -1.28 -1.12
C PHE A 21 3.06 0.25 -0.99
N GLU A 22 2.62 0.87 0.11
CA GLU A 22 2.75 2.31 0.30
C GLU A 22 4.21 2.77 0.37
N GLU A 23 5.05 2.07 1.11
CA GLU A 23 6.49 2.38 1.21
C GLU A 23 7.15 2.39 -0.17
N SER A 24 6.87 1.40 -1.01
CA SER A 24 7.39 1.35 -2.38
C SER A 24 6.93 2.55 -3.21
N LEU A 25 5.67 2.97 -3.04
CA LEU A 25 5.12 4.14 -3.71
C LEU A 25 5.81 5.41 -3.23
N LEU A 26 5.97 5.59 -1.92
CA LEU A 26 6.58 6.78 -1.32
C LEU A 26 8.04 6.94 -1.72
N GLU A 27 8.79 5.84 -1.79
CA GLU A 27 10.14 5.81 -2.34
C GLU A 27 10.14 6.19 -3.82
N GLN A 28 9.26 5.60 -4.63
CA GLN A 28 9.18 5.88 -6.07
C GLN A 28 8.84 7.35 -6.39
N VAL A 29 7.96 7.97 -5.61
CA VAL A 29 7.59 9.38 -5.81
C VAL A 29 8.56 10.36 -5.14
N GLY A 30 9.57 9.86 -4.44
CA GLY A 30 10.57 10.69 -3.74
C GLY A 30 9.98 11.50 -2.59
N TYR A 31 9.01 10.95 -1.85
CA TYR A 31 8.38 11.65 -0.73
C TYR A 31 9.39 11.83 0.41
N SER A 32 9.61 13.08 0.83
CA SER A 32 10.67 13.44 1.79
C SER A 32 10.52 12.79 3.17
N PHE A 33 9.30 12.35 3.54
CA PHE A 33 9.02 11.70 4.81
C PHE A 33 8.80 10.18 4.69
N ALA A 34 9.23 9.54 3.59
CA ALA A 34 9.12 8.09 3.42
C ALA A 34 9.78 7.29 4.57
N GLY A 35 10.98 7.71 5.00
CA GLY A 35 11.68 7.07 6.13
C GLY A 35 10.92 7.16 7.47
N PRO A 36 10.51 8.37 7.90
CA PRO A 36 9.61 8.52 9.06
C PRO A 36 8.32 7.70 8.96
N HIS A 37 7.66 7.70 7.79
CA HIS A 37 6.42 6.96 7.56
C HIS A 37 6.60 5.45 7.73
N LYS A 38 7.68 4.88 7.17
CA LYS A 38 8.07 3.48 7.38
C LYS A 38 8.28 3.14 8.86
N LYS A 39 8.87 4.03 9.66
CA LYS A 39 9.03 3.79 11.10
C LYS A 39 7.69 3.68 11.83
N ILE A 40 6.68 4.42 11.38
CA ILE A 40 5.32 4.34 11.93
C ILE A 40 4.71 2.96 11.61
N HIS A 41 4.90 2.45 10.39
CA HIS A 41 4.52 1.09 10.00
C HIS A 41 5.22 0.02 10.84
N ASP A 42 6.55 0.11 10.98
CA ASP A 42 7.35 -0.85 11.74
C ASP A 42 6.88 -0.94 13.20
N LEU A 43 6.62 0.21 13.84
CA LEU A 43 6.11 0.29 15.20
C LEU A 43 4.72 -0.35 15.33
N PHE A 44 3.86 -0.16 14.33
CA PHE A 44 2.54 -0.76 14.34
C PHE A 44 2.60 -2.28 14.14
N MET A 45 3.39 -2.76 13.19
CA MET A 45 3.56 -4.19 12.93
C MET A 45 4.08 -4.93 14.16
N ARG A 46 5.09 -4.38 14.86
CA ARG A 46 5.56 -4.95 16.13
C ARG A 46 4.45 -5.12 17.16
N ARG A 47 3.51 -4.17 17.22
CA ARG A 47 2.36 -4.25 18.13
C ARG A 47 1.38 -5.34 17.72
N ILE A 48 1.13 -5.53 16.42
CA ILE A 48 0.26 -6.60 15.91
C ILE A 48 0.89 -7.97 16.17
N THR A 49 2.20 -8.12 15.93
CA THR A 49 2.94 -9.36 16.23
C THR A 49 2.86 -9.72 17.71
N ALA A 50 3.05 -8.75 18.62
CA ALA A 50 2.92 -9.00 20.05
C ALA A 50 1.50 -9.46 20.45
N ILE A 51 0.46 -8.94 19.79
CA ILE A 51 -0.94 -9.38 20.01
C ILE A 51 -1.14 -10.81 19.48
N GLN A 52 -0.56 -11.16 18.32
CA GLN A 52 -0.60 -12.51 17.76
C GLN A 52 0.08 -13.55 18.67
N GLU A 53 1.23 -13.21 19.23
CA GLU A 53 1.96 -14.07 20.17
C GLU A 53 1.13 -14.34 21.43
N ARG A 54 0.54 -13.30 22.01
CA ARG A 54 -0.34 -13.40 23.19
C ARG A 54 -1.60 -14.21 22.91
N PHE A 55 -2.22 -14.02 21.75
CA PHE A 55 -3.34 -14.85 21.31
C PHE A 55 -2.95 -16.32 21.22
N SER A 56 -1.78 -16.61 20.65
CA SER A 56 -1.23 -17.96 20.52
C SER A 56 -0.91 -18.60 21.87
N ALA A 57 -0.54 -17.79 22.87
CA ALA A 57 -0.37 -18.21 24.26
C ALA A 57 -1.70 -18.45 25.00
N GLY A 58 -2.84 -18.20 24.36
CA GLY A 58 -4.17 -18.47 24.90
C GLY A 58 -4.85 -17.27 25.56
N GLU A 59 -4.27 -16.06 25.48
CA GLU A 59 -4.90 -14.84 25.98
C GLU A 59 -6.09 -14.40 25.11
N ASP A 60 -7.13 -13.85 25.75
CA ASP A 60 -8.22 -13.18 25.03
C ASP A 60 -7.82 -11.75 24.67
N VAL A 61 -7.34 -11.57 23.43
CA VAL A 61 -6.86 -10.29 22.91
C VAL A 61 -7.75 -9.69 21.83
N VAL A 62 -8.89 -10.32 21.51
CA VAL A 62 -9.72 -9.92 20.35
C VAL A 62 -10.25 -8.50 20.51
N GLY A 63 -10.73 -8.15 21.71
CA GLY A 63 -11.19 -6.80 22.02
C GLY A 63 -10.06 -5.77 21.97
N GLU A 64 -8.86 -6.12 22.42
CA GLU A 64 -7.68 -5.25 22.34
C GLU A 64 -7.27 -5.02 20.89
N LEU A 65 -7.18 -6.08 20.09
CA LEU A 65 -6.84 -6.02 18.67
C LEU A 65 -7.80 -5.10 17.93
N HIS A 66 -9.11 -5.30 18.07
CA HIS A 66 -10.12 -4.42 17.47
C HIS A 66 -9.88 -2.97 17.87
N LYS A 67 -9.68 -2.70 19.16
CA LYS A 67 -9.46 -1.35 19.68
C LYS A 67 -8.16 -0.71 19.15
N VAL A 68 -7.10 -1.50 18.91
CA VAL A 68 -5.83 -1.04 18.34
C VAL A 68 -5.99 -0.74 16.85
N LEU A 69 -6.55 -1.68 16.09
CA LEU A 69 -6.80 -1.54 14.65
C LEU A 69 -7.68 -0.32 14.37
N SER A 70 -8.85 -0.20 15.00
CA SER A 70 -9.79 0.89 14.71
C SER A 70 -9.21 2.27 15.04
N ARG A 71 -8.49 2.40 16.16
CA ARG A 71 -7.91 3.70 16.55
C ARG A 71 -6.72 4.08 15.67
N TRP A 72 -5.84 3.11 15.39
CA TRP A 72 -4.64 3.37 14.63
C TRP A 72 -4.97 3.65 13.17
N LEU A 73 -5.82 2.82 12.53
CA LEU A 73 -6.17 2.96 11.13
C LEU A 73 -6.82 4.31 10.82
N LEU A 74 -7.78 4.74 11.64
CA LEU A 74 -8.42 6.05 11.47
C LEU A 74 -7.45 7.22 11.69
N GLY A 75 -6.49 7.07 12.59
CA GLY A 75 -5.44 8.05 12.82
C GLY A 75 -4.50 8.15 11.63
N HIS A 76 -3.95 7.01 11.21
CA HIS A 76 -2.98 6.86 10.14
C HIS A 76 -3.53 7.40 8.81
N ILE A 77 -4.69 6.91 8.36
CA ILE A 77 -5.32 7.36 7.10
C ILE A 77 -5.52 8.87 7.08
N ARG A 78 -6.02 9.44 8.18
CA ARG A 78 -6.35 10.86 8.24
C ARG A 78 -5.12 11.76 8.26
N THR A 79 -3.99 11.27 8.76
CA THR A 79 -2.81 12.11 9.02
C THR A 79 -1.64 11.75 8.13
N GLU A 80 -1.17 10.51 8.22
CA GLU A 80 0.00 10.02 7.50
C GLU A 80 -0.30 9.84 6.01
N ASP A 81 -1.39 9.13 5.66
CA ASP A 81 -1.69 8.79 4.26
C ASP A 81 -2.12 10.03 3.47
N HIS A 82 -2.88 10.89 4.13
CA HIS A 82 -3.28 12.17 3.57
C HIS A 82 -2.07 13.06 3.27
N ALA A 83 -1.00 13.00 4.07
CA ALA A 83 0.16 13.88 3.92
C ALA A 83 0.94 13.64 2.62
N TYR A 84 0.94 12.43 2.07
CA TYR A 84 1.61 12.14 0.81
C TYR A 84 0.67 12.20 -0.42
N ALA A 85 -0.65 12.26 -0.21
CA ALA A 85 -1.65 12.13 -1.28
C ALA A 85 -1.44 13.12 -2.43
N GLU A 86 -1.16 14.39 -2.14
CA GLU A 86 -0.92 15.40 -3.17
C GLU A 86 0.38 15.18 -3.94
N THR A 87 1.44 14.69 -3.27
CA THR A 87 2.70 14.33 -3.91
C THR A 87 2.49 13.21 -4.92
N VAL A 88 1.76 12.17 -4.53
CA VAL A 88 1.41 11.05 -5.42
C VAL A 88 0.54 11.51 -6.58
N LYS A 89 -0.52 12.30 -6.33
CA LYS A 89 -1.37 12.84 -7.41
C LYS A 89 -0.56 13.66 -8.43
N LYS A 90 0.37 14.49 -7.96
CA LYS A 90 1.24 15.30 -8.81
C LYS A 90 2.18 14.42 -9.65
N TYR A 91 2.75 13.38 -9.04
CA TYR A 91 3.56 12.38 -9.74
C TYR A 91 2.75 11.69 -10.86
N LEU A 92 1.56 11.17 -10.54
CA LEU A 92 0.70 10.48 -11.50
C LEU A 92 0.30 11.36 -12.69
N ARG A 93 -0.06 12.62 -12.43
CA ARG A 93 -0.38 13.59 -13.50
C ARG A 93 0.80 13.82 -14.44
N ARG A 94 2.02 13.93 -13.90
CA ARG A 94 3.24 14.10 -14.70
C ARG A 94 3.56 12.87 -15.55
N THR A 95 3.48 11.68 -14.96
CA THR A 95 3.72 10.43 -15.69
C THR A 95 2.73 10.22 -16.82
N HIS A 96 1.44 10.55 -16.61
CA HIS A 96 0.44 10.46 -17.67
C HIS A 96 0.65 11.49 -18.78
N ALA A 97 1.02 12.73 -18.46
CA ALA A 97 1.32 13.75 -19.46
C ALA A 97 2.57 13.44 -20.29
N GLN A 98 3.58 12.80 -19.69
CA GLN A 98 4.79 12.36 -20.39
C GLN A 98 4.52 11.20 -21.36
N GLN A 99 3.63 10.27 -21.00
CA GLN A 99 3.22 9.16 -21.88
C GLN A 99 2.44 9.63 -23.10
N SER A 100 1.69 10.74 -23.02
CA SER A 100 0.99 11.32 -24.16
C SER A 100 1.86 12.15 -25.10
N ASN A 101 3.08 12.51 -24.68
CA ASN A 101 3.96 13.42 -25.44
C ASN A 101 5.22 12.74 -26.00
N THR A 102 5.31 11.41 -25.92
CA THR A 102 6.36 10.63 -26.59
C THR A 102 6.04 10.57 -28.09
N PRO A 103 6.94 11.04 -29.00
CA PRO A 103 6.73 10.88 -30.43
C PRO A 103 6.69 9.39 -30.75
N ARG A 104 5.59 8.92 -31.34
CA ARG A 104 5.55 7.59 -31.95
C ARG A 104 6.53 7.65 -33.12
N ALA A 105 7.67 6.98 -32.97
CA ALA A 105 8.62 6.79 -34.06
C ALA A 105 7.92 5.99 -35.14
N GLU A 106 7.40 6.68 -36.15
CA GLU A 106 6.95 6.09 -37.40
C GLU A 106 8.06 6.30 -38.41
N ASP A 107 8.91 5.28 -38.60
CA ASP A 107 9.29 4.76 -39.92
C ASP A 107 10.05 3.43 -39.77
N GLU A 108 10.05 2.60 -40.82
CA GLU A 108 10.71 1.30 -41.02
C GLU A 108 9.87 0.01 -40.74
N GLY A 109 9.09 -0.40 -41.76
CA GLY A 109 9.11 -1.77 -42.33
C GLY A 109 8.41 -2.95 -41.61
N PRO A 110 7.81 -3.92 -42.34
CA PRO A 110 6.79 -4.81 -41.77
C PRO A 110 7.31 -6.14 -41.20
N LEU A 111 6.54 -6.62 -40.20
CA LEU A 111 6.30 -8.00 -39.77
C LEU A 111 7.41 -8.74 -39.01
N SER A 112 7.27 -8.76 -37.67
CA SER A 112 7.32 -9.98 -36.85
C SER A 112 6.61 -9.73 -35.51
N ALA A 113 5.61 -10.55 -35.19
CA ALA A 113 5.04 -10.67 -33.84
C ALA A 113 6.00 -11.52 -32.96
N PRO A 114 5.84 -11.62 -31.62
CA PRO A 114 4.76 -11.13 -30.75
C PRO A 114 5.26 -10.37 -29.50
N GLU A 115 4.38 -9.64 -28.80
CA GLU A 115 4.18 -9.84 -27.36
C GLU A 115 3.05 -8.94 -26.82
N GLN A 116 2.13 -9.57 -26.11
CA GLN A 116 1.05 -8.92 -25.37
C GLN A 116 1.67 -8.13 -24.21
N VAL A 117 1.99 -6.86 -24.42
CA VAL A 117 2.30 -5.94 -23.31
C VAL A 117 1.00 -5.69 -22.56
N GLY A 118 0.78 -6.52 -21.56
CA GLY A 118 -0.33 -6.45 -20.64
C GLY A 118 -0.48 -5.03 -20.11
N GLN A 119 -1.60 -4.42 -20.48
CA GLN A 119 -2.01 -3.12 -20.00
C GLN A 119 -2.15 -3.19 -18.47
N ARG A 120 -1.12 -2.72 -17.75
CA ARG A 120 -1.15 -2.51 -16.29
C ARG A 120 -2.08 -1.34 -15.98
N ARG A 121 -3.37 -1.57 -16.17
CA ARG A 121 -4.48 -0.68 -15.88
C ARG A 121 -4.52 -0.44 -14.37
N GLY A 122 -3.98 0.72 -13.97
CA GLY A 122 -4.48 1.57 -12.90
C GLY A 122 -5.03 0.88 -11.66
N TRP A 123 -4.18 0.15 -10.94
CA TRP A 123 -4.53 -0.30 -9.58
C TRP A 123 -4.64 0.91 -8.62
N LEU A 124 -3.86 2.00 -8.85
CA LEU A 124 -4.03 3.30 -8.19
C LEU A 124 -5.46 3.88 -8.32
N ALA A 125 -6.06 3.76 -9.50
CA ALA A 125 -7.37 4.36 -9.78
C ALA A 125 -8.52 3.63 -9.07
N ARG A 126 -8.33 2.35 -8.72
CA ARG A 126 -9.34 1.52 -8.05
C ARG A 126 -9.40 1.78 -6.55
N LEU A 127 -8.32 2.30 -5.95
CA LEU A 127 -8.25 2.59 -4.52
C LEU A 127 -8.77 4.00 -4.16
N LEU A 128 -8.59 4.98 -5.05
CA LEU A 128 -8.97 6.38 -4.82
C LEU A 128 -10.40 6.75 -5.26
N ALA A 129 -11.17 5.77 -5.76
CA ALA A 129 -12.51 5.97 -6.32
C ALA A 129 -13.67 5.49 -5.42
N ARG A 130 -13.43 5.30 -4.10
CA ARG A 130 -14.48 4.99 -3.12
C ARG A 130 -14.52 6.04 -2.02
#